data_AF-A0A2G5X9W0-F1
#
_entry.id   AF-A0A2G5X9W0-F1
#
_cell.length_a   1.000
_cell.length_b   1.000
_cell.length_c   1.000
_cell.angle_alpha   90.00
_cell.angle_beta   90.00
_cell.angle_gamma   90.00
#
_symmetry.space_group_name_H-M   'P 1'
#
loop_
_entity.id
_entity.type
_entity.pdbx_description
1 polymer ?
#
loop_
_entity_poly.entity_id
_entity_poly.type
_entity_poly.pdbx_seq_one_letter_code
_entity_poly.pdbx_strand_id
1 'polypeptide(L)'
;MARVKYRNSDVDLMARMMRAEAEAEGNQGMLYVGNVIVNRAVADCLDFRDVRSINDVIFQIQGNNYSFEAVQKGNLFYQRARESEKRLAERTLTNWRQHPAHYALWYFNPYAPCPPTWYGQPFTGQFKNHCFYEPQPGTCDSVYMG
;
A
#
# COMPACT_ATOMS: atom_id res chain seq x y z
N MET A 1 11.27 -12.06 -10.73
CA MET A 1 11.05 -12.67 -9.40
C MET A 1 10.11 -11.76 -8.63
N ALA A 2 9.27 -12.32 -7.76
CA ALA A 2 8.38 -11.52 -6.91
C ALA A 2 9.17 -10.77 -5.84
N ARG A 3 8.72 -9.57 -5.46
CA ARG A 3 9.36 -8.75 -4.41
C ARG A 3 9.10 -9.29 -3.01
N VAL A 4 7.95 -9.96 -2.84
CA VAL A 4 7.52 -10.56 -1.57
C VAL A 4 7.05 -11.97 -1.87
N LYS A 5 7.23 -12.90 -0.93
CA LYS A 5 6.66 -14.25 -1.04
C LYS A 5 5.14 -14.16 -0.84
N TYR A 6 4.37 -14.73 -1.76
CA TYR A 6 2.91 -14.71 -1.68
C TYR A 6 2.29 -16.03 -2.17
N ARG A 7 1.04 -16.27 -1.77
CA ARG A 7 0.17 -17.37 -2.20
C ARG A 7 -1.06 -16.80 -2.91
N ASN A 8 -1.88 -17.66 -3.52
CA ASN A 8 -3.11 -17.22 -4.18
C ASN A 8 -4.09 -16.50 -3.22
N SER A 9 -4.11 -16.88 -1.94
CA SER A 9 -4.90 -16.20 -0.92
C SER A 9 -4.46 -14.75 -0.69
N ASP A 10 -3.16 -14.46 -0.85
CA ASP A 10 -2.63 -13.11 -0.70
C ASP A 10 -2.98 -12.24 -1.92
N VAL A 11 -3.02 -12.83 -3.12
CA VAL A 11 -3.54 -12.16 -4.32
C VAL A 11 -4.99 -11.75 -4.12
N ASP A 12 -5.84 -12.67 -3.63
CA ASP A 12 -7.25 -12.38 -3.33
C ASP A 12 -7.42 -11.34 -2.21
N LEU A 13 -6.56 -11.38 -1.19
CA LEU A 13 -6.57 -10.41 -0.09
C LEU A 13 -6.16 -9.02 -0.56
N MET A 14 -5.07 -8.94 -1.33
CA MET A 14 -4.55 -7.69 -1.87
C MET A 14 -5.50 -7.06 -2.90
N ALA A 15 -6.11 -7.86 -3.78
CA ALA A 15 -7.11 -7.41 -4.74
C ALA A 15 -8.31 -6.73 -4.04
N ARG A 16 -8.80 -7.33 -2.94
CA ARG A 16 -9.89 -6.76 -2.14
C ARG A 16 -9.47 -5.46 -1.46
N MET A 17 -8.27 -5.41 -0.91
CA MET A 17 -7.75 -4.19 -0.26
C MET A 17 -7.57 -3.06 -1.27
N MET A 18 -6.91 -3.33 -2.41
CA MET A 18 -6.70 -2.34 -3.47
C MET A 18 -8.02 -1.75 -3.95
N ARG A 19 -9.06 -2.57 -4.17
CA ARG A 19 -10.40 -2.08 -4.50
C ARG A 19 -10.97 -1.22 -3.37
N ALA A 20 -10.93 -1.72 -2.13
CA ALA A 20 -11.53 -1.01 -1.01
C ALA A 20 -10.94 0.39 -0.80
N GLU A 21 -9.65 0.55 -1.07
CA GLU A 21 -8.93 1.81 -0.89
C GLU A 21 -9.00 2.73 -2.12
N ALA A 22 -9.13 2.19 -3.33
CA ALA A 22 -8.90 2.98 -4.55
C ALA A 22 -9.85 2.66 -5.74
N GLU A 23 -11.02 2.07 -5.51
CA GLU A 23 -11.99 1.79 -6.59
C GLU A 23 -12.34 3.04 -7.41
N ALA A 24 -12.60 4.19 -6.74
CA ALA A 24 -12.90 5.46 -7.39
C ALA A 24 -11.69 6.08 -8.13
N GLU A 25 -10.47 5.68 -7.78
CA GLU A 25 -9.26 6.14 -8.46
C GLU A 25 -8.93 5.30 -9.70
N GLY A 26 -9.60 4.17 -9.88
CA GLY A 26 -9.45 3.25 -11.01
C GLY A 26 -8.18 2.40 -10.92
N ASN A 27 -7.90 1.66 -12.00
CA ASN A 27 -6.80 0.67 -12.04
C ASN A 27 -5.45 1.25 -11.61
N GLN A 28 -5.16 2.49 -11.98
CA GLN A 28 -3.91 3.16 -11.66
C GLN A 28 -3.78 3.47 -10.16
N GLY A 29 -4.84 3.95 -9.51
CA GLY A 29 -4.85 4.20 -8.06
C GLY A 29 -4.74 2.90 -7.27
N MET A 30 -5.46 1.86 -7.70
CA MET A 30 -5.33 0.52 -7.13
C MET A 30 -3.89 0.00 -7.19
N LEU A 31 -3.21 0.17 -8.33
CA LEU A 31 -1.80 -0.22 -8.45
C LEU A 31 -0.90 0.55 -7.47
N TYR A 32 -1.12 1.85 -7.25
CA TYR A 32 -0.36 2.63 -6.27
C TYR A 32 -0.61 2.19 -4.82
N VAL A 33 -1.84 1.84 -4.45
CA VAL A 33 -2.12 1.21 -3.15
C VAL A 33 -1.38 -0.13 -3.04
N GLY A 34 -1.40 -0.93 -4.11
CA GLY A 34 -0.67 -2.19 -4.17
C GLY A 34 0.84 -2.03 -3.98
N ASN A 35 1.46 -0.97 -4.54
CA ASN A 35 2.86 -0.63 -4.27
C ASN A 35 3.12 -0.40 -2.79
N VAL A 36 2.30 0.41 -2.13
CA VAL A 36 2.48 0.72 -0.71
C VAL A 36 2.37 -0.55 0.13
N ILE A 37 1.42 -1.44 -0.18
CA ILE A 37 1.29 -2.73 0.51
C ILE A 37 2.57 -3.57 0.36
N VAL A 38 3.11 -3.71 -0.86
CA VAL A 38 4.34 -4.47 -1.11
C VAL A 38 5.54 -3.80 -0.46
N ASN A 39 5.65 -2.48 -0.54
CA ASN A 39 6.73 -1.72 0.09
C ASN A 39 6.76 -1.92 1.60
N ARG A 40 5.59 -1.94 2.27
CA ARG A 40 5.48 -2.22 3.71
C ARG A 40 5.91 -3.65 4.07
N ALA A 41 5.63 -4.64 3.22
CA ALA A 41 6.08 -6.02 3.46
C ALA A 41 7.58 -6.23 3.21
N VAL A 42 8.20 -5.40 2.36
CA VAL A 42 9.65 -5.43 2.09
C VAL A 42 10.43 -4.61 3.12
N ALA A 43 9.83 -3.55 3.65
CA ALA A 43 10.48 -2.66 4.59
C ALA A 43 10.85 -3.38 5.90
N ASP A 44 12.11 -3.22 6.32
CA ASP A 44 12.65 -3.69 7.59
C ASP A 44 13.16 -2.49 8.41
N CYS A 45 12.24 -1.56 8.66
CA CYS A 45 12.55 -0.26 9.22
C CYS A 45 11.31 0.31 9.91
N LEU A 46 11.48 1.38 10.69
CA LEU A 46 10.38 2.17 11.24
C LEU A 46 9.28 1.28 11.87
N ASP A 47 8.03 1.51 11.52
CA ASP A 47 6.85 0.77 11.99
C ASP A 47 6.68 -0.61 11.29
N PHE A 48 7.57 -1.00 10.40
CA PHE A 48 7.42 -2.17 9.53
C PHE A 48 8.42 -3.31 9.83
N ARG A 49 9.20 -3.22 10.91
CA ARG A 49 10.21 -4.24 11.29
C ARG A 49 9.63 -5.64 11.56
N ASP A 50 8.36 -5.76 11.92
CA ASP A 50 7.72 -7.07 12.18
C ASP A 50 6.62 -7.40 11.16
N VAL A 51 6.60 -6.69 10.03
CA VAL A 51 5.60 -6.84 8.97
C VAL A 51 6.24 -7.56 7.79
N ARG A 52 5.91 -8.85 7.58
CA ARG A 52 6.67 -9.72 6.65
C ARG A 52 5.84 -10.44 5.61
N SER A 53 4.54 -10.30 5.67
CA SER A 53 3.60 -10.87 4.71
C SER A 53 2.52 -9.86 4.32
N ILE A 54 1.84 -10.13 3.21
CA ILE A 54 0.69 -9.32 2.77
C ILE A 54 -0.43 -9.32 3.81
N ASN A 55 -0.59 -10.44 4.52
CA ASN A 55 -1.54 -10.52 5.64
C ASN A 55 -1.13 -9.58 6.78
N ASP A 56 0.13 -9.60 7.19
CA ASP A 56 0.65 -8.72 8.26
C ASP A 56 0.44 -7.26 7.91
N VAL A 57 0.72 -6.85 6.65
CA VAL A 57 0.53 -5.46 6.20
C VAL A 57 -0.94 -5.06 6.30
N ILE A 58 -1.83 -5.88 5.75
CA ILE A 58 -3.26 -5.55 5.63
C ILE A 58 -3.94 -5.52 7.00
N PHE A 59 -3.55 -6.39 7.92
CA PHE A 59 -4.10 -6.46 9.27
C PHE A 59 -3.21 -5.79 10.31
N GLN A 60 -2.20 -5.03 9.89
CA GLN A 60 -1.32 -4.30 10.80
C GLN A 60 -2.15 -3.35 11.66
N ILE A 61 -1.92 -3.38 12.97
CA ILE A 61 -2.47 -2.42 13.93
C ILE A 61 -1.34 -1.45 14.29
N GLN A 62 -1.60 -0.16 14.13
CA GLN A 62 -0.70 0.91 14.55
C GLN A 62 -1.41 1.78 15.59
N GLY A 63 -0.79 1.93 16.76
CA GLY A 63 -1.47 2.47 17.94
C GLY A 63 -2.62 1.55 18.37
N ASN A 64 -3.86 2.00 18.19
CA ASN A 64 -5.07 1.26 18.56
C ASN A 64 -6.02 1.02 17.37
N ASN A 65 -5.54 1.16 16.12
CA ASN A 65 -6.37 1.05 14.93
C ASN A 65 -5.67 0.29 13.80
N TYR A 66 -6.44 -0.31 12.89
CA TYR A 66 -5.89 -0.90 11.67
C TYR A 66 -5.30 0.18 10.78
N SER A 67 -4.17 -0.12 10.13
CA SER A 67 -3.52 0.79 9.19
C SER A 67 -4.34 1.03 7.90
N PHE A 68 -5.32 0.15 7.61
CA PHE A 68 -6.27 0.29 6.52
C PHE A 68 -7.69 0.36 7.08
N GLU A 69 -8.35 1.51 6.90
CA GLU A 69 -9.70 1.76 7.43
C GLU A 69 -10.74 0.78 6.82
N ALA A 70 -10.49 0.31 5.59
CA ALA A 70 -11.31 -0.68 4.91
C ALA A 70 -11.52 -1.98 5.70
N VAL A 71 -10.56 -2.39 6.53
CA VAL A 71 -10.66 -3.60 7.38
C VAL A 71 -11.79 -3.46 8.40
N GLN A 72 -11.96 -2.26 8.97
CA GLN A 72 -12.99 -1.98 9.96
C GLN A 72 -14.34 -1.70 9.33
N LYS A 73 -14.38 -0.88 8.28
CA LYS A 73 -15.63 -0.50 7.60
C LYS A 73 -16.30 -1.69 6.91
N GLY A 74 -15.51 -2.62 6.38
CA GLY A 74 -15.92 -3.95 5.91
C GLY A 74 -16.82 -4.03 4.68
N ASN A 75 -17.50 -2.96 4.28
CA ASN A 75 -18.49 -2.95 3.19
C ASN A 75 -17.93 -3.44 1.84
N LEU A 76 -16.74 -2.98 1.43
CA LEU A 76 -16.13 -3.30 0.13
C LEU A 76 -14.99 -4.33 0.24
N PHE A 77 -14.29 -4.36 1.37
CA PHE A 77 -13.14 -5.23 1.62
C PHE A 77 -13.52 -6.71 1.76
N TYR A 78 -14.67 -7.03 2.37
CA TYR A 78 -15.07 -8.43 2.56
C TYR A 78 -15.81 -9.04 1.35
N GLN A 79 -16.07 -8.25 0.30
CA GLN A 79 -16.61 -8.78 -0.95
C GLN A 79 -15.53 -9.56 -1.73
N ARG A 80 -15.95 -10.56 -2.52
CA ARG A 80 -15.04 -11.40 -3.31
C ARG A 80 -14.12 -10.57 -4.22
N ALA A 81 -12.86 -11.01 -4.37
CA ALA A 81 -11.91 -10.44 -5.32
C ALA A 81 -12.38 -10.68 -6.76
N ARG A 82 -12.34 -9.63 -7.62
CA ARG A 82 -12.64 -9.75 -9.05
C ARG A 82 -11.36 -10.09 -9.82
N GLU A 83 -11.49 -10.82 -10.93
CA GLU A 83 -10.35 -11.24 -11.75
C GLU A 83 -9.52 -10.07 -12.29
N SER A 84 -10.16 -8.93 -12.58
CA SER A 84 -9.46 -7.69 -12.95
C SER A 84 -8.54 -7.18 -11.85
N GLU A 85 -9.02 -7.18 -10.60
CA GLU A 85 -8.27 -6.70 -9.42
C GLU A 85 -7.13 -7.65 -9.06
N LYS A 86 -7.35 -8.97 -9.20
CA LYS A 86 -6.29 -9.98 -8.99
C LYS A 86 -5.12 -9.77 -9.94
N ARG A 87 -5.38 -9.48 -11.22
CA ARG A 87 -4.32 -9.18 -12.20
C ARG A 87 -3.49 -7.96 -11.79
N LEU A 88 -4.12 -6.94 -11.18
CA LEU A 88 -3.40 -5.77 -10.67
C LEU A 88 -2.57 -6.10 -9.41
N ALA A 89 -3.11 -6.92 -8.51
CA ALA A 89 -2.40 -7.41 -7.33
C ALA A 89 -1.17 -8.24 -7.72
N GLU A 90 -1.30 -9.19 -8.65
CA GLU A 90 -0.17 -9.98 -9.15
C GLU A 90 0.91 -9.09 -9.79
N ARG A 91 0.50 -8.05 -10.52
CA ARG A 91 1.42 -7.10 -11.15
C ARG A 91 2.28 -6.36 -10.12
N THR A 92 1.68 -5.92 -9.01
CA THR A 92 2.37 -5.20 -7.92
C THR A 92 3.23 -6.13 -7.07
N LEU A 93 2.76 -7.35 -6.78
CA LEU A 93 3.53 -8.37 -6.07
C LEU A 93 4.81 -8.78 -6.82
N THR A 94 4.77 -8.70 -8.15
CA THR A 94 5.90 -9.14 -9.00
C THR A 94 6.92 -8.05 -9.26
N ASN A 95 6.54 -6.95 -9.92
CA ASN A 95 7.51 -5.96 -10.38
C ASN A 95 7.00 -4.53 -10.49
N TRP A 96 5.68 -4.33 -10.52
CA TRP A 96 5.15 -3.02 -10.80
C TRP A 96 5.41 -2.13 -9.61
N ARG A 97 6.09 -1.02 -9.87
CA ARG A 97 6.30 0.09 -8.95
C ARG A 97 6.55 1.34 -9.78
N GLN A 98 5.84 2.43 -9.47
CA GLN A 98 5.97 3.68 -10.20
C GLN A 98 5.70 4.87 -9.27
N HIS A 99 6.25 6.02 -9.64
CA HIS A 99 5.94 7.31 -9.04
C HIS A 99 4.42 7.59 -9.14
N PRO A 100 3.77 8.10 -8.08
CA PRO A 100 4.36 8.59 -6.83
C PRO A 100 4.54 7.52 -5.73
N ALA A 101 4.11 6.28 -5.94
CA ALA A 101 4.15 5.24 -4.91
C ALA A 101 5.39 4.34 -4.94
N HIS A 102 6.42 4.67 -5.72
CA HIS A 102 7.56 3.78 -5.99
C HIS A 102 8.24 3.31 -4.69
N TYR A 103 8.46 4.24 -3.76
CA TYR A 103 9.03 3.98 -2.43
C TYR A 103 8.10 4.40 -1.29
N ALA A 104 6.86 4.77 -1.62
CA ALA A 104 5.93 5.26 -0.63
C ALA A 104 5.57 4.15 0.37
N LEU A 105 5.53 4.51 1.64
CA LEU A 105 5.07 3.67 2.76
C LEU A 105 3.75 4.20 3.33
N TRP A 106 3.38 5.44 3.04
CA TRP A 106 2.13 6.05 3.48
C TRP A 106 1.41 6.72 2.33
N TYR A 107 0.09 6.71 2.42
CA TYR A 107 -0.77 7.56 1.63
C TYR A 107 -2.00 7.92 2.45
N PHE A 108 -2.67 9.01 2.07
CA PHE A 108 -4.00 9.35 2.58
C PHE A 108 -4.69 10.33 1.63
N ASN A 109 -6.00 10.52 1.86
CA ASN A 109 -6.84 11.46 1.12
C ASN A 109 -7.18 12.68 2.00
N PRO A 110 -6.46 13.81 1.89
CA PRO A 110 -6.78 15.03 2.62
C PRO A 110 -8.00 15.75 2.04
N TYR A 111 -8.74 16.46 2.90
CA TYR A 111 -9.75 17.46 2.46
C TYR A 111 -9.14 18.80 2.02
N ALA A 112 -7.82 18.89 1.92
CA ALA A 112 -7.02 20.07 1.62
C ALA A 112 -5.87 19.68 0.66
N PRO A 113 -5.08 20.64 0.13
CA PRO A 113 -3.89 20.29 -0.64
C PRO A 113 -2.96 19.34 0.12
N CYS A 114 -2.26 18.46 -0.61
CA CYS A 114 -1.30 17.53 -0.01
C CYS A 114 -0.29 18.29 0.85
N PRO A 115 -0.16 17.99 2.16
CA PRO A 115 0.86 18.61 2.97
C PRO A 115 2.26 18.23 2.48
N PRO A 116 3.28 19.08 2.70
CA PRO A 116 4.64 18.79 2.26
C PRO A 116 5.26 17.59 3.00
N THR A 117 4.73 17.26 4.18
CA THR A 117 5.17 16.11 4.99
C THR A 117 4.00 15.44 5.70
N TRP A 118 4.13 14.15 5.97
CA TRP A 118 3.20 13.37 6.80
C TRP A 118 4.00 12.53 7.82
N TYR A 119 3.75 12.72 9.12
CA TYR A 119 4.60 12.17 10.20
C TYR A 119 6.12 12.48 10.01
N GLY A 120 6.42 13.68 9.50
CA GLY A 120 7.79 14.09 9.16
C GLY A 120 8.35 13.47 7.86
N GLN A 121 7.62 12.59 7.19
CA GLN A 121 8.05 11.91 5.97
C GLN A 121 7.74 12.78 4.74
N PRO A 122 8.68 12.94 3.78
CA PRO A 122 8.52 13.83 2.63
C PRO A 122 7.41 13.39 1.68
N PHE A 123 6.74 14.38 1.09
CA PHE A 123 5.77 14.17 0.02
C PHE A 123 6.46 13.73 -1.27
N THR A 124 6.01 12.61 -1.84
CA THR A 124 6.53 12.07 -3.11
C THR A 124 5.72 12.58 -4.30
N GLY A 125 4.40 12.68 -4.15
CA GLY A 125 3.50 13.12 -5.20
C GLY A 125 2.05 12.73 -4.95
N GLN A 126 1.16 13.25 -5.79
CA GLN A 126 -0.28 13.02 -5.72
C GLN A 126 -0.75 12.24 -6.94
N PHE A 127 -1.64 11.28 -6.73
CA PHE A 127 -2.45 10.72 -7.79
C PHE A 127 -3.92 10.87 -7.40
N LYS A 128 -4.67 11.67 -8.17
CA LYS A 128 -6.06 12.02 -7.85
C LYS A 128 -6.19 12.49 -6.40
N ASN A 129 -6.85 11.73 -5.53
CA ASN A 129 -7.14 12.16 -4.17
C ASN A 129 -6.08 11.66 -3.18
N HIS A 130 -5.28 10.65 -3.55
CA HIS A 130 -4.21 10.15 -2.69
C HIS A 130 -2.91 10.96 -2.81
N CYS A 131 -2.44 11.42 -1.67
CA CYS A 131 -1.10 11.98 -1.47
C CYS A 131 -0.19 10.88 -0.94
N PHE A 132 0.97 10.66 -1.56
CA PHE A 132 1.92 9.60 -1.21
C PHE A 132 3.17 10.18 -0.54
N TYR A 133 3.70 9.43 0.42
CA TYR A 133 4.87 9.81 1.21
C TYR A 133 5.82 8.63 1.33
N GLU A 134 7.11 8.91 1.14
CA GLU A 134 8.20 7.96 1.26
C GLU A 134 9.05 8.29 2.49
N PRO A 135 9.81 7.33 3.03
CA PRO A 135 10.61 7.59 4.22
C PRO A 135 11.68 8.65 3.96
N GLN A 136 12.06 9.41 4.98
CA GLN A 136 13.21 10.30 4.88
C GLN A 136 14.48 9.53 4.49
N PRO A 137 15.38 10.12 3.68
CA PRO A 137 16.64 9.49 3.31
C PRO A 137 17.42 8.99 4.54
N GLY A 138 17.93 7.76 4.47
CA GLY A 138 18.71 7.13 5.55
C GLY A 138 17.90 6.61 6.73
N THR A 139 16.56 6.67 6.69
CA THR A 139 15.71 6.15 7.78
C THR A 139 15.11 4.78 7.49
N CYS A 140 15.08 4.36 6.21
CA CYS A 140 14.51 3.10 5.79
C CYS A 140 15.11 2.59 4.47
N ASP A 141 16.39 2.24 4.49
CA ASP A 141 17.09 1.86 3.26
C ASP A 141 16.48 0.61 2.59
N SER A 142 15.86 -0.26 3.38
CA SER A 142 15.18 -1.49 2.92
C SER A 142 14.10 -1.25 1.87
N VAL A 143 13.39 -0.11 1.89
CA VAL A 143 12.33 0.13 0.89
C VAL A 143 12.91 0.43 -0.50
N TYR A 144 14.12 0.98 -0.56
CA TYR A 144 14.81 1.32 -1.80
C TYR A 144 15.52 0.11 -2.42
N MET A 145 15.74 -0.94 -1.64
CA MET A 145 16.37 -2.18 -2.07
C MET A 145 15.33 -3.08 -2.77
N GLY A 146 15.50 -3.24 -4.09
CA GLY A 146 14.66 -4.11 -4.94
C GLY A 146 14.54 -3.62 -6.37
#